data_AF-A0A161MKZ9-F1
#
_entry.id   AF-A0A161MKZ9-F1
#
_cell.length_a   1.000
_cell.length_b   1.000
_cell.length_c   1.000
_cell.angle_alpha   90.00
_cell.angle_beta   90.00
_cell.angle_gamma   90.00
#
_symmetry.space_group_name_H-M   'P 1'
#
loop_
_entity.id
_entity.type
_entity.pdbx_description
1 polymer ?
#
loop_
_entity_poly.entity_id
_entity_poly.type
_entity_poly.pdbx_seq_one_letter_code
_entity_poly.pdbx_strand_id
1 'polypeptide(L)'
;MDEYSKYYYQRVGNDLGDYGDVSARKSLRKRLGCKSFKWYLDNVFPELFIPGDAVASGEIRNEASGHCIDSACKPDDLHKPVGLWPCHKQGGNQYWMLSKEGEIRRDEACLDYAGQDVILYPCHGSKGNQLWYYKPESSTIQHGSSKKCLAISSNKQKLLMEDCNSNAPQQMWRFDNYNASKLR
;
A
#
# COMPACT_ATOMS: atom_id res chain seq x y z
N MET A 1 14.23 14.69 9.12
CA MET A 1 13.26 13.60 9.34
C MET A 1 13.91 12.39 10.03
N ASP A 2 15.03 12.58 10.74
CA ASP A 2 15.74 11.49 11.45
C ASP A 2 15.87 10.22 10.60
N GLU A 3 15.61 9.04 11.16
CA GLU A 3 15.63 7.74 10.48
C GLU A 3 14.55 7.57 9.40
N TYR A 4 13.53 8.43 9.40
CA TYR A 4 12.42 8.40 8.43
C TYR A 4 12.79 9.05 7.09
N SER A 5 13.92 9.75 6.99
CA SER A 5 14.39 10.32 5.72
C SER A 5 14.61 9.24 4.65
N LYS A 6 14.89 7.98 5.06
CA LYS A 6 15.04 6.84 4.15
C LYS A 6 13.85 6.65 3.21
N TYR A 7 12.62 6.93 3.66
CA TYR A 7 11.43 6.75 2.83
C TYR A 7 11.37 7.81 1.72
N TYR A 8 11.75 9.04 2.04
CA TYR A 8 11.89 10.10 1.04
C TYR A 8 13.02 9.75 0.05
N TYR A 9 14.17 9.29 0.54
CA TYR A 9 15.32 8.91 -0.29
C TYR A 9 14.96 7.81 -1.28
N GLN A 10 14.28 6.74 -0.84
CA GLN A 10 13.82 5.66 -1.70
C GLN A 10 12.91 6.18 -2.84
N ARG A 11 12.03 7.14 -2.57
CA ARG A 11 11.12 7.72 -3.56
C ARG A 11 11.86 8.50 -4.66
N VAL A 12 12.95 9.17 -4.31
CA VAL A 12 13.78 9.93 -5.27
C VAL A 12 14.92 9.07 -5.86
N GLY A 13 14.83 7.74 -5.77
CA GLY A 13 15.86 6.84 -6.30
C GLY A 13 17.19 6.87 -5.55
N ASN A 14 17.19 7.36 -4.31
CA ASN A 14 18.35 7.70 -3.49
C ASN A 14 19.28 8.74 -4.13
N ASP A 15 18.83 9.43 -5.18
CA ASP A 15 19.50 10.60 -5.71
C ASP A 15 19.05 11.83 -4.91
N LEU A 16 19.93 12.29 -4.03
CA LEU A 16 19.65 13.43 -3.17
C LEU A 16 20.01 14.77 -3.82
N GLY A 17 20.71 14.74 -4.95
CA GLY A 17 21.35 15.92 -5.53
C GLY A 17 22.29 16.64 -4.56
N ASP A 18 22.68 17.85 -4.93
CA ASP A 18 23.36 18.79 -4.03
C ASP A 18 22.31 19.58 -3.24
N TYR A 19 22.27 19.37 -1.92
CA TYR A 19 21.40 20.08 -0.99
C TYR A 19 22.14 21.12 -0.14
N GLY A 20 23.44 21.33 -0.40
CA GLY A 20 24.29 22.30 0.29
C GLY A 20 24.60 21.98 1.76
N ASP A 21 25.25 22.92 2.45
CA ASP A 21 25.56 22.78 3.88
C ASP A 21 24.34 23.02 4.77
N VAL A 22 24.02 22.02 5.58
CA VAL A 22 22.90 22.02 6.54
C VAL A 22 23.36 22.13 8.01
N SER A 23 24.64 22.39 8.26
CA SER A 23 25.24 22.43 9.59
C SER A 23 24.60 23.46 10.52
N ALA A 24 24.26 24.64 10.00
CA ALA A 24 23.55 25.69 10.75
C ALA A 24 22.16 25.24 11.22
N ARG A 25 21.39 24.57 10.35
CA ARG A 25 20.05 24.04 10.68
C ARG A 25 20.11 22.90 11.69
N LYS A 26 21.08 21.98 11.54
CA LYS A 26 21.33 20.90 12.51
C LYS A 26 21.73 21.45 13.88
N SER A 27 22.58 22.48 13.93
CA SER A 27 23.01 23.12 15.18
C SER A 27 21.88 23.86 15.87
N LEU A 28 21.04 24.58 15.11
CA LEU A 28 19.84 25.23 15.64
C LEU A 28 18.91 24.23 16.33
N ARG A 29 18.63 23.08 15.68
CA ARG A 29 17.80 22.02 16.25
C ARG A 29 18.32 21.51 17.59
N LYS A 30 19.64 21.33 17.70
CA LYS A 30 20.30 20.90 18.95
C LYS A 30 20.18 21.97 20.04
N ARG A 31 20.51 23.23 19.73
CA ARG A 31 20.47 24.34 20.70
C ARG A 31 19.09 24.58 21.29
N LEU A 32 18.04 24.42 20.48
CA LEU A 32 16.65 24.63 20.92
C LEU A 32 16.04 23.40 21.60
N GLY A 33 16.75 22.28 21.72
CA GLY A 33 16.20 21.06 22.32
C GLY A 33 14.97 20.52 21.58
N CYS A 34 14.91 20.68 20.25
CA CYS A 34 13.75 20.26 19.47
C CYS A 34 13.49 18.75 19.60
N LYS A 35 12.22 18.37 19.57
CA LYS A 35 11.79 16.97 19.63
C LYS A 35 12.23 16.16 18.39
N SER A 36 12.18 14.83 18.50
CA SER A 36 12.46 13.93 17.38
C SER A 36 11.34 13.94 16.35
N PHE A 37 11.63 13.49 15.14
CA PHE A 37 10.61 13.28 14.11
C PHE A 37 9.64 12.17 14.51
N LYS A 38 10.10 11.15 15.24
CA LYS A 38 9.22 10.17 15.88
C LYS A 38 8.21 10.83 16.83
N TRP A 39 8.65 11.74 17.70
CA TRP A 39 7.73 12.46 18.58
C TRP A 39 6.68 13.25 17.78
N TYR A 40 7.08 13.88 16.68
CA TYR A 40 6.15 14.56 15.78
C TYR A 40 5.10 13.59 15.21
N LEU A 41 5.52 12.43 14.71
CA LEU A 41 4.60 11.40 14.20
C LEU A 41 3.67 10.90 15.31
N ASP A 42 4.19 10.63 16.51
CA ASP A 42 3.37 10.08 17.59
C ASP A 42 2.39 11.11 18.22
N ASN A 43 2.67 12.42 18.13
CA ASN A 43 1.94 13.44 18.91
C ASN A 43 1.28 14.54 18.07
N VAL A 44 1.79 14.81 16.86
CA VAL A 44 1.31 15.90 16.01
C VAL A 44 0.60 15.38 14.78
N PHE A 45 1.06 14.27 14.21
CA PHE A 45 0.44 13.65 13.03
C PHE A 45 0.34 12.11 13.15
N PRO A 46 -0.35 11.58 14.18
CA PRO A 46 -0.42 10.15 14.49
C PRO A 46 -1.17 9.30 13.46
N GLU A 47 -2.01 9.91 12.65
CA GLU A 47 -2.75 9.25 11.59
C GLU A 47 -1.93 9.03 10.31
N LEU A 48 -0.74 9.63 10.20
CA LEU A 48 0.11 9.45 9.03
C LEU A 48 0.57 8.00 8.91
N PHE A 49 0.30 7.39 7.76
CA PHE A 49 0.80 6.06 7.48
C PHE A 49 2.32 6.06 7.27
N ILE A 50 3.02 5.21 8.01
CA ILE A 50 4.46 5.02 7.89
C ILE A 50 4.71 3.72 7.11
N PRO A 51 5.38 3.75 5.93
CA PRO A 51 5.65 2.55 5.14
C PRO A 51 6.36 1.42 5.91
N GLY A 52 7.13 1.77 6.94
CA GLY A 52 7.77 0.83 7.85
C GLY A 52 6.81 -0.08 8.61
N ASP A 53 5.58 0.35 8.84
CA ASP A 53 4.58 -0.37 9.63
C ASP A 53 3.68 -1.25 8.74
N ALA A 54 3.88 -1.22 7.42
CA ALA A 54 3.15 -2.08 6.49
C ALA A 54 3.36 -3.57 6.82
N VAL A 55 2.25 -4.29 6.99
CA VAL A 55 2.19 -5.74 7.25
C VAL A 55 2.62 -6.51 6.01
N ALA A 56 2.26 -6.02 4.83
CA ALA A 56 2.69 -6.56 3.56
C ALA A 56 3.12 -5.43 2.62
N SER A 57 4.04 -5.70 1.70
CA SER A 57 4.44 -4.73 0.68
C SER A 57 5.02 -5.37 -0.58
N GLY A 58 5.06 -4.60 -1.66
CA GLY A 58 5.56 -5.00 -2.98
C GLY A 58 4.44 -5.27 -3.97
N GLU A 59 4.70 -6.13 -4.95
CA GLU A 59 3.70 -6.53 -5.92
C GLU A 59 2.59 -7.36 -5.29
N ILE A 60 1.35 -7.16 -5.75
CA ILE A 60 0.21 -8.03 -5.45
C ILE A 60 -0.04 -8.90 -6.68
N ARG A 61 0.61 -10.06 -6.72
CA ARG A 61 0.66 -10.97 -7.86
C ARG A 61 -0.45 -11.99 -7.80
N ASN A 62 -1.20 -12.16 -8.89
CA ASN A 62 -1.97 -13.37 -9.10
C ASN A 62 -1.06 -14.45 -9.72
N GLU A 63 -0.81 -15.53 -8.97
CA GLU A 63 0.17 -16.56 -9.35
C GLU A 63 -0.23 -17.30 -10.64
N ALA A 64 -1.53 -17.55 -10.84
CA ALA A 64 -2.03 -18.30 -11.99
C ALA A 64 -1.90 -17.55 -13.32
N SER A 65 -2.00 -16.22 -13.29
CA SER A 65 -2.00 -15.38 -14.50
C SER A 65 -0.67 -14.66 -14.76
N GLY A 66 0.20 -14.54 -13.74
CA GLY A 66 1.41 -13.73 -13.77
C GLY A 66 1.16 -12.22 -13.85
N HIS A 67 -0.06 -11.77 -13.56
CA HIS A 67 -0.45 -10.36 -13.55
C HIS A 67 -0.50 -9.81 -12.13
N CYS A 68 -0.20 -8.52 -12.01
CA CYS A 68 -0.16 -7.79 -10.76
C CYS A 68 -1.17 -6.66 -10.79
N ILE A 69 -1.67 -6.30 -9.61
CA ILE A 69 -2.44 -5.07 -9.43
C ILE A 69 -1.54 -3.89 -9.82
N ASP A 70 -2.00 -3.06 -10.75
CA ASP A 70 -1.21 -1.99 -11.35
C ASP A 70 -2.04 -0.71 -11.44
N SER A 71 -1.53 0.38 -10.85
CA SER A 71 -2.08 1.72 -11.09
C SER A 71 -1.03 2.80 -10.85
N ALA A 72 -1.04 3.82 -11.71
CA ALA A 72 -0.19 5.00 -11.53
C ALA A 72 -0.59 5.85 -10.31
N CYS A 73 -1.83 5.70 -9.81
CA CYS A 73 -2.41 6.45 -8.69
C CYS A 73 -2.20 7.97 -8.81
N LYS A 74 -2.31 8.51 -10.03
CA LYS A 74 -2.37 9.95 -10.25
C LYS A 74 -3.74 10.47 -9.81
N PRO A 75 -3.91 11.79 -9.61
CA PRO A 75 -5.23 12.38 -9.30
C PRO A 75 -6.32 11.93 -10.30
N ASP A 76 -5.98 11.83 -11.58
CA ASP A 76 -6.91 11.38 -12.63
C ASP A 76 -7.24 9.89 -12.55
N ASP A 77 -6.48 9.08 -11.81
CA ASP A 77 -6.74 7.66 -11.61
C ASP A 77 -7.65 7.40 -10.40
N LEU A 78 -7.88 8.41 -9.55
CA LEU A 78 -8.83 8.32 -8.45
C LEU A 78 -10.25 8.12 -8.99
N HIS A 79 -11.03 7.35 -8.25
CA HIS A 79 -12.38 6.91 -8.57
C HIS A 79 -12.50 6.03 -9.82
N LYS A 80 -11.39 5.61 -10.43
CA LYS A 80 -11.38 4.69 -11.57
C LYS A 80 -11.07 3.26 -11.13
N PRO A 81 -11.57 2.25 -11.86
CA PRO A 81 -11.21 0.85 -11.63
C PRO A 81 -9.70 0.65 -11.66
N VAL A 82 -9.20 -0.13 -10.70
CA VAL A 82 -7.78 -0.47 -10.63
C VAL A 82 -7.44 -1.49 -11.72
N GLY A 83 -6.32 -1.26 -12.38
CA GLY A 83 -5.85 -2.06 -13.50
C GLY A 83 -5.05 -3.29 -13.08
N LEU A 84 -4.70 -4.06 -14.11
CA LEU A 84 -3.83 -5.22 -14.04
C LEU A 84 -2.77 -5.11 -15.13
N TRP A 85 -1.56 -5.56 -14.83
CA TRP A 85 -0.47 -5.58 -15.80
C TRP A 85 0.45 -6.77 -15.53
N PRO A 86 1.15 -7.30 -16.55
CA PRO A 86 2.20 -8.28 -16.31
C PRO A 86 3.17 -7.80 -15.24
N CYS A 87 3.45 -8.66 -14.27
CA CYS A 87 4.30 -8.28 -13.16
C CYS A 87 5.76 -8.09 -13.61
N HIS A 88 6.46 -7.07 -13.11
CA HIS A 88 7.80 -6.71 -13.61
C HIS A 88 8.89 -6.49 -12.55
N LYS A 89 8.56 -6.52 -11.27
CA LYS A 89 9.44 -6.35 -10.09
C LYS A 89 10.23 -5.05 -10.05
N GLN A 90 9.69 -3.99 -10.66
CA GLN A 90 10.33 -2.67 -10.70
C GLN A 90 9.71 -1.68 -9.70
N GLY A 91 8.76 -2.15 -8.88
CA GLY A 91 7.99 -1.28 -7.99
C GLY A 91 7.09 -0.35 -8.80
N GLY A 92 7.18 0.97 -8.54
CA GLY A 92 6.42 1.96 -9.29
C GLY A 92 4.91 1.75 -9.14
N ASN A 93 4.21 1.55 -10.25
CA ASN A 93 2.75 1.38 -10.30
C ASN A 93 2.25 0.05 -9.72
N GLN A 94 3.17 -0.92 -9.52
CA GLN A 94 2.86 -2.23 -8.95
C GLN A 94 3.28 -2.37 -7.48
N TYR A 95 3.81 -1.31 -6.87
CA TYR A 95 4.19 -1.35 -5.45
C TYR A 95 3.03 -0.95 -4.56
N TRP A 96 2.50 -1.90 -3.80
CA TRP A 96 1.41 -1.70 -2.84
C TRP A 96 1.88 -2.00 -1.41
N MET A 97 1.14 -1.49 -0.44
CA MET A 97 1.37 -1.75 0.98
C MET A 97 0.05 -2.09 1.66
N LEU A 98 0.05 -3.11 2.52
CA LEU A 98 -1.07 -3.43 3.40
C LEU A 98 -0.80 -2.82 4.78
N SER A 99 -1.65 -1.90 5.23
CA SER A 99 -1.58 -1.34 6.58
C SER A 99 -2.04 -2.35 7.64
N LYS A 100 -1.65 -2.14 8.90
CA LYS A 100 -2.13 -2.96 10.03
C LYS A 100 -3.63 -2.80 10.27
N GLU A 101 -4.21 -1.67 9.86
CA GLU A 101 -5.64 -1.40 9.87
C GLU A 101 -6.41 -2.08 8.73
N GLY A 102 -5.70 -2.68 7.77
CA GLY A 102 -6.29 -3.45 6.67
C GLY A 102 -6.55 -2.66 5.40
N GLU A 103 -5.89 -1.52 5.18
CA GLU A 103 -5.97 -0.78 3.92
C GLU A 103 -4.87 -1.27 2.95
N ILE A 104 -5.24 -1.60 1.71
CA ILE A 104 -4.28 -1.84 0.63
C ILE A 104 -4.05 -0.51 -0.09
N ARG A 105 -2.85 0.04 0.02
CA ARG A 105 -2.55 1.43 -0.35
C ARG A 105 -1.33 1.59 -1.22
N ARG A 106 -1.34 2.68 -1.98
CA ARG A 106 -0.18 3.27 -2.66
C ARG A 106 -0.29 4.79 -2.52
N ASP A 107 0.71 5.41 -1.90
CA ASP A 107 0.63 6.80 -1.44
C ASP A 107 -0.65 7.05 -0.61
N GLU A 108 -1.41 8.10 -0.92
CA GLU A 108 -2.67 8.47 -0.26
C GLU A 108 -3.90 7.79 -0.88
N ALA A 109 -3.70 6.87 -1.84
CA ALA A 109 -4.77 6.14 -2.50
C ALA A 109 -4.89 4.71 -1.97
N CYS A 110 -6.11 4.28 -1.70
CA CYS A 110 -6.46 2.98 -1.17
C CYS A 110 -7.37 2.22 -2.14
N LEU A 111 -7.26 0.89 -2.16
CA LEU A 111 -8.26 0.04 -2.82
C LEU A 111 -9.58 0.15 -2.07
N ASP A 112 -10.65 0.44 -2.81
CA ASP A 112 -11.98 0.68 -2.29
C ASP A 112 -13.01 -0.13 -3.08
N TYR A 113 -13.92 -0.81 -2.37
CA TYR A 113 -15.00 -1.56 -2.99
C TYR A 113 -16.35 -1.27 -2.36
N ALA A 114 -17.22 -0.60 -3.13
CA ALA A 114 -18.58 -0.22 -2.73
C ALA A 114 -19.68 -1.02 -3.45
N GLY A 115 -19.35 -2.15 -4.10
CA GLY A 115 -20.33 -3.08 -4.68
C GLY A 115 -20.24 -3.30 -6.20
N GLN A 116 -19.49 -2.46 -6.93
CA GLN A 116 -19.35 -2.56 -8.39
C GLN A 116 -17.93 -2.94 -8.81
N ASP A 117 -17.03 -1.97 -8.92
CA ASP A 117 -15.63 -2.16 -9.27
C ASP A 117 -14.73 -1.90 -8.05
N VAL A 118 -13.54 -2.49 -8.05
CA VAL A 118 -12.47 -2.11 -7.11
C VAL A 118 -11.77 -0.89 -7.68
N ILE A 119 -11.91 0.24 -7.01
CA ILE A 119 -11.41 1.54 -7.46
C ILE A 119 -10.29 2.04 -6.56
N LEU A 120 -9.60 3.09 -7.01
CA LEU A 120 -8.79 3.92 -6.12
C LEU A 120 -9.63 5.00 -5.47
N TYR A 121 -9.50 5.16 -4.16
CA TYR A 121 -10.12 6.26 -3.41
C TYR A 121 -9.12 6.81 -2.39
N PRO A 122 -9.19 8.10 -2.00
CA PRO A 122 -8.39 8.60 -0.89
C PRO A 122 -8.51 7.71 0.35
N CYS A 123 -7.37 7.33 0.92
CA CYS A 123 -7.34 6.57 2.16
C CYS A 123 -8.01 7.36 3.28
N HIS A 124 -8.94 6.75 3.99
CA HIS A 124 -9.72 7.44 5.01
C HIS A 124 -9.70 6.79 6.39
N GLY A 125 -9.10 5.60 6.56
CA GLY A 125 -8.95 4.95 7.88
C GLY A 125 -10.27 4.45 8.52
N SER A 126 -11.43 4.84 7.99
CA SER A 126 -12.77 4.44 8.47
C SER A 126 -13.15 2.97 8.25
N LYS A 127 -12.23 2.13 7.76
CA LYS A 127 -12.47 0.72 7.43
C LYS A 127 -13.57 0.57 6.37
N GLY A 128 -14.59 -0.28 6.60
CA GLY A 128 -15.76 -0.41 5.74
C GLY A 128 -15.45 -0.97 4.36
N ASN A 129 -15.53 -0.09 3.35
CA ASN A 129 -15.25 -0.34 1.93
C ASN A 129 -13.74 -0.32 1.58
N GLN A 130 -12.88 0.14 2.51
CA GLN A 130 -11.42 0.09 2.37
C GLN A 130 -10.75 -0.95 3.29
N LEU A 131 -11.55 -1.82 3.91
CA LEU A 131 -11.04 -2.86 4.80
C LEU A 131 -10.79 -4.17 4.03
N TRP A 132 -9.57 -4.66 4.09
CA TRP A 132 -9.10 -5.86 3.42
C TRP A 132 -8.38 -6.79 4.38
N TYR A 133 -8.67 -8.08 4.27
CA TYR A 133 -8.02 -9.13 5.03
C TYR A 133 -7.21 -10.00 4.07
N TYR A 134 -5.89 -9.90 4.17
CA TYR A 134 -4.99 -10.82 3.48
C TYR A 134 -4.84 -12.10 4.30
N LYS A 135 -5.18 -13.24 3.69
CA LYS A 135 -5.06 -14.58 4.29
C LYS A 135 -3.91 -15.31 3.59
N PRO A 136 -2.70 -15.32 4.18
CA PRO A 136 -1.53 -15.90 3.53
C PRO A 136 -1.66 -17.41 3.32
N GLU A 137 -2.39 -18.13 4.18
CA GLU A 137 -2.56 -19.59 4.11
C GLU A 137 -3.35 -20.01 2.87
N SER A 138 -4.38 -19.24 2.50
CA SER A 138 -5.19 -19.47 1.31
C SER A 138 -4.80 -18.57 0.13
N SER A 139 -3.80 -17.70 0.31
CA SER A 139 -3.45 -16.63 -0.63
C SER A 139 -4.66 -15.79 -1.07
N THR A 140 -5.66 -15.57 -0.23
CA THR A 140 -6.85 -14.79 -0.62
C THR A 140 -6.83 -13.39 -0.02
N ILE A 141 -7.30 -12.40 -0.78
CA ILE A 141 -7.60 -11.06 -0.28
C ILE A 141 -9.12 -10.95 -0.14
N GLN A 142 -9.62 -10.92 1.10
CA GLN A 142 -11.05 -10.83 1.39
C GLN A 142 -11.44 -9.40 1.76
N HIS A 143 -12.50 -8.88 1.16
CA HIS A 143 -13.07 -7.60 1.54
C HIS A 143 -13.85 -7.70 2.85
N GLY A 144 -13.63 -6.72 3.73
CA GLY A 144 -14.04 -6.80 5.12
C GLY A 144 -15.54 -6.75 5.34
N SER A 145 -16.25 -5.89 4.59
CA SER A 145 -17.70 -5.71 4.73
C SER A 145 -18.51 -6.68 3.87
N SER A 146 -18.20 -6.83 2.58
CA SER A 146 -18.94 -7.73 1.67
C SER A 146 -18.61 -9.21 1.83
N LYS A 147 -17.52 -9.55 2.52
CA LYS A 147 -16.98 -10.91 2.68
C LYS A 147 -16.58 -11.61 1.37
N LYS A 148 -16.64 -10.91 0.24
CA LYS A 148 -16.19 -11.40 -1.07
C LYS A 148 -14.66 -11.36 -1.17
N CYS A 149 -14.10 -12.19 -2.03
CA CYS A 149 -12.68 -12.23 -2.31
C CYS A 149 -12.37 -11.56 -3.64
N LEU A 150 -11.20 -10.92 -3.68
CA LEU A 150 -10.66 -10.32 -4.88
C LEU A 150 -10.30 -11.42 -5.89
N ALA A 151 -10.68 -11.23 -7.14
CA ALA A 151 -10.40 -12.15 -8.23
C ALA A 151 -9.89 -11.40 -9.48
N ILE A 152 -9.09 -12.07 -10.31
CA ILE A 152 -8.73 -11.58 -11.63
C ILE A 152 -9.75 -12.05 -12.68
N SER A 153 -10.17 -11.17 -13.59
CA SER A 153 -11.02 -11.56 -14.72
C SER A 153 -10.30 -12.50 -15.69
N SER A 154 -11.06 -13.36 -16.38
CA SER A 154 -10.51 -14.32 -17.35
C SER A 154 -9.70 -13.68 -18.48
N ASN A 155 -10.11 -12.48 -18.94
CA ASN A 155 -9.39 -11.68 -19.93
C ASN A 155 -8.25 -10.84 -19.33
N LYS A 156 -8.00 -10.93 -18.02
CA LYS A 156 -6.92 -10.24 -17.28
C LYS A 156 -6.96 -8.71 -17.35
N GLN A 157 -8.14 -8.14 -17.63
CA GLN A 157 -8.30 -6.68 -17.80
C GLN A 157 -8.84 -5.99 -16.55
N LYS A 158 -9.50 -6.70 -15.63
CA LYS A 158 -10.10 -6.08 -14.44
C LYS A 158 -10.07 -6.98 -13.21
N LEU A 159 -10.12 -6.33 -12.05
CA LEU A 159 -10.41 -6.97 -10.79
C LEU A 159 -11.92 -7.24 -10.66
N LEU A 160 -12.24 -8.36 -10.02
CA LEU A 160 -13.58 -8.83 -9.72
C LEU A 160 -13.72 -9.07 -8.22
N MET A 161 -14.95 -9.05 -7.73
CA MET A 161 -15.30 -9.44 -6.37
C MET A 161 -16.27 -10.60 -6.40
N GLU A 162 -15.81 -11.77 -5.96
CA GLU A 162 -16.53 -13.04 -6.05
C GLU A 162 -16.71 -13.68 -4.67
N ASP A 163 -17.57 -14.68 -4.56
CA ASP A 163 -17.62 -15.48 -3.34
C ASP A 163 -16.28 -16.21 -3.14
N CYS A 164 -15.81 -16.21 -1.90
CA CYS A 164 -14.47 -16.71 -1.58
C CYS A 164 -14.36 -18.21 -1.83
N ASN A 165 -13.38 -18.59 -2.65
CA ASN A 165 -13.00 -19.97 -2.92
C ASN A 165 -11.47 -20.08 -2.88
N SER A 166 -10.93 -20.70 -1.84
CA SER A 166 -9.48 -20.86 -1.65
C SER A 166 -8.82 -21.78 -2.68
N ASN A 167 -9.60 -22.54 -3.46
CA ASN A 167 -9.10 -23.41 -4.52
C ASN A 167 -9.15 -22.73 -5.90
N ALA A 168 -9.69 -21.51 -5.98
CA ALA A 168 -9.84 -20.77 -7.22
C ALA A 168 -8.54 -20.03 -7.58
N PRO A 169 -7.80 -20.40 -8.64
CA PRO A 169 -6.52 -19.79 -8.96
C PRO A 169 -6.63 -18.29 -9.28
N GLN A 170 -7.79 -17.84 -9.77
CA GLN A 170 -8.06 -16.42 -10.00
C GLN A 170 -8.19 -15.60 -8.71
N GLN A 171 -8.40 -16.24 -7.55
CA GLN A 171 -8.50 -15.59 -6.24
C GLN A 171 -7.21 -15.69 -5.41
N MET A 172 -6.16 -16.33 -5.96
CA MET A 172 -4.88 -16.49 -5.29
C MET A 172 -3.96 -15.30 -5.58
N TRP A 173 -3.76 -14.46 -4.58
CA TRP A 173 -2.93 -13.27 -4.58
C TRP A 173 -1.78 -13.41 -3.59
N ARG A 174 -0.58 -12.98 -4.00
CA ARG A 174 0.61 -13.00 -3.17
C ARG A 174 1.25 -11.62 -3.13
N PHE A 175 1.54 -11.16 -1.92
CA PHE A 175 2.44 -10.04 -1.71
C PHE A 175 3.89 -10.51 -1.77
N ASP A 176 4.78 -9.72 -2.38
CA ASP A 176 6.22 -10.02 -2.38
C ASP A 176 6.77 -10.17 -0.96
N ASN A 177 6.40 -9.25 -0.08
CA ASN A 177 6.84 -9.21 1.32
C ASN A 177 5.62 -9.27 2.22
N TYR A 178 5.57 -10.23 3.12
CA TYR A 178 4.56 -10.33 4.18
C TYR A 178 5.25 -10.62 5.51
N ASN A 179 4.90 -9.85 6.54
CA ASN A 179 5.43 -10.03 7.88
C ASN A 179 4.28 -10.02 8.91
N ALA A 180 3.87 -11.22 9.32
CA ALA A 180 2.83 -11.41 10.32
C ALA A 180 3.17 -10.78 11.70
N SER A 181 4.45 -10.53 12.02
CA SER A 181 4.82 -9.92 13.30
C SER A 181 4.34 -8.46 13.41
N LYS A 182 4.02 -7.81 12.29
CA LYS A 182 3.52 -6.42 12.23
C LYS A 182 2.01 -6.29 12.41
N LEU A 183 1.29 -7.41 12.54
CA LEU A 183 -0.12 -7.43 12.91
C LEU A 183 -0.36 -7.23 14.42
N ARG A 184 0.71 -7.26 15.22
CA ARG A 184 0.67 -7.19 16.69
C ARG A 184 0.97 -5.80 17.20
#